data_AF-R5FLJ4-F1
#
_entry.id   AF-R5FLJ4-F1
#
_cell.length_a   1.000
_cell.length_b   1.000
_cell.length_c   1.000
_cell.angle_alpha   90.00
_cell.angle_beta   90.00
_cell.angle_gamma   90.00
#
_symmetry.space_group_name_H-M   'P 1'
#
loop_
_entity.id
_entity.type
_entity.pdbx_description
1 polymer ?
#
loop_
_entity_poly.entity_id
_entity_poly.type
_entity_poly.pdbx_seq_one_letter_code
_entity_poly.pdbx_strand_id
1 'polypeptide(L)'
;MFDYTDSSEKMFVIENEVGKKSILSAKVIHYHSQKDEEDCIISVAMNDEGQIMPDDFVEKLLSISGRITNVTFPEIDDSRLKAEMDHKQDVVSEHIALRDKEFINDESEKIERWAEDQTFTLEEEVRNVKKQIKECEREFRNEKDDHRRRELQSEVISLQRTLKQKRRDLFNVEDKIMVHRNELIAEIDNSLNKSAKEEYLFTIVWQVI
;
A
#
# COMPACT_ATOMS: atom_id res chain seq x y z
N MET A 1 -9.21 -11.25 37.02
CA MET A 1 -8.29 -12.14 37.75
C MET A 1 -8.15 -13.41 36.95
N PHE A 2 -6.93 -13.79 36.58
CA PHE A 2 -6.64 -14.93 35.71
C PHE A 2 -6.24 -16.13 36.56
N ASP A 3 -6.81 -17.31 36.28
CA ASP A 3 -6.52 -18.53 37.02
C ASP A 3 -5.52 -19.37 36.21
N TYR A 4 -4.26 -19.37 36.67
CA TYR A 4 -3.17 -20.08 36.00
C TYR A 4 -3.25 -21.61 36.25
N THR A 5 -3.96 -22.04 37.29
CA THR A 5 -4.04 -23.43 37.77
C THR A 5 -4.78 -24.36 36.83
N ASP A 6 -5.63 -23.83 35.95
CA ASP A 6 -6.46 -24.59 35.00
C ASP A 6 -5.81 -24.69 33.60
N SER A 7 -4.58 -24.16 33.44
CA SER A 7 -3.85 -24.20 32.18
C SER A 7 -2.96 -25.45 32.07
N SER A 8 -3.09 -26.19 30.97
CA SER A 8 -2.37 -27.45 30.73
C SER A 8 -0.89 -27.27 30.36
N GLU A 9 -0.45 -26.05 30.04
CA GLU A 9 0.93 -25.72 29.73
C GLU A 9 1.58 -24.99 30.91
N LYS A 10 2.74 -25.48 31.39
CA LYS A 10 3.53 -24.76 32.39
C LYS A 10 4.08 -23.46 31.79
N MET A 11 3.35 -22.36 31.96
CA MET A 11 3.80 -21.04 31.51
C MET A 11 4.67 -20.41 32.60
N PHE A 12 5.95 -20.81 32.67
CA PHE A 12 6.97 -20.22 33.56
C PHE A 12 7.05 -18.68 33.47
N VAL A 13 6.65 -18.11 32.34
CA VAL A 13 6.62 -16.67 32.08
C VAL A 13 5.58 -15.95 32.95
N ILE A 14 4.51 -16.64 33.34
CA ILE A 14 3.39 -16.12 34.14
C ILE A 14 3.59 -16.37 35.64
N GLU A 15 4.29 -17.45 36.00
CA GLU A 15 4.56 -17.87 37.38
C GLU A 15 5.27 -16.79 38.21
N ASN A 16 6.14 -15.98 37.58
CA ASN A 16 6.87 -14.90 38.26
C ASN A 16 6.01 -13.69 38.62
N GLU A 17 4.84 -13.54 38.00
CA GLU A 17 3.93 -12.40 38.19
C GLU A 17 2.67 -12.79 38.99
N VAL A 18 2.63 -14.01 39.53
CA VAL A 18 1.53 -14.48 40.40
C VAL A 18 1.42 -13.59 41.63
N GLY A 19 0.20 -13.13 41.91
CA GLY A 19 -0.10 -12.27 43.06
C GLY A 19 0.17 -10.79 42.84
N LYS A 20 0.90 -10.38 41.78
CA LYS A 20 1.14 -8.97 41.46
C LYS A 20 -0.07 -8.33 40.79
N LYS A 21 -0.20 -7.01 40.95
CA LYS A 21 -1.26 -6.22 40.32
C LYS A 21 -0.68 -5.56 39.09
N SER A 22 -1.41 -5.60 38.00
CA SER A 22 -0.86 -5.18 36.72
C SER A 22 -1.96 -4.64 35.83
N ILE A 23 -1.61 -3.84 34.84
CA ILE A 23 -2.54 -3.24 33.89
C ILE A 23 -2.28 -3.82 32.50
N LEU A 24 -3.34 -3.99 31.72
CA LEU A 24 -3.29 -4.43 30.32
C LEU A 24 -4.21 -3.51 29.53
N SER A 25 -3.74 -3.00 28.41
CA SER A 25 -4.57 -2.28 27.44
C SER A 25 -4.45 -2.93 26.07
N ALA A 26 -5.55 -2.90 25.32
CA ALA A 26 -5.61 -3.40 23.95
C ALA A 26 -6.42 -2.46 23.06
N LYS A 27 -5.95 -2.29 21.82
CA LYS A 27 -6.65 -1.56 20.75
C LYS A 27 -6.47 -2.27 19.41
N VAL A 28 -7.40 -2.04 18.49
CA VAL A 28 -7.29 -2.46 17.10
C VAL A 28 -6.93 -1.25 16.26
N ILE A 29 -5.99 -1.44 15.34
CA ILE A 29 -5.73 -0.54 14.25
C ILE A 29 -6.34 -1.16 13.01
N HIS A 30 -7.40 -0.54 12.51
CA HIS A 30 -8.00 -0.90 11.24
C HIS A 30 -7.23 -0.21 10.12
N TYR A 31 -6.58 -1.02 9.31
CA TYR A 31 -5.91 -0.57 8.11
C TYR A 31 -6.67 -1.04 6.88
N HIS A 32 -6.99 -0.08 6.01
CA HIS A 32 -7.82 -0.34 4.84
C HIS A 32 -7.17 0.29 3.62
N SER A 33 -6.37 -0.46 2.87
CA SER A 33 -5.86 -0.03 1.57
C SER A 33 -6.79 -0.51 0.46
N GLN A 34 -6.55 -0.08 -0.78
CA GLN A 34 -7.30 -0.60 -1.93
C GLN A 34 -6.87 -2.04 -2.29
N LYS A 35 -5.67 -2.44 -1.85
CA LYS A 35 -5.07 -3.74 -2.09
C LYS A 35 -5.35 -4.73 -0.96
N ASP A 36 -5.22 -4.27 0.29
CA ASP A 36 -5.27 -5.08 1.49
C ASP A 36 -6.19 -4.45 2.55
N GLU A 37 -6.98 -5.28 3.23
CA GLU A 37 -7.64 -4.93 4.48
C GLU A 37 -6.97 -5.73 5.59
N GLU A 38 -6.46 -5.05 6.61
CA GLU A 38 -5.73 -5.67 7.70
C GLU A 38 -6.13 -5.03 9.03
N ASP A 39 -6.47 -5.87 10.02
CA ASP A 39 -6.73 -5.45 11.39
C ASP A 39 -5.56 -5.87 12.27
N CYS A 40 -4.87 -4.90 12.85
CA CYS A 40 -3.72 -5.14 13.72
C CYS A 40 -4.15 -4.92 15.18
N ILE A 41 -4.07 -5.96 16.00
CA ILE A 41 -4.30 -5.84 17.44
C ILE A 41 -3.00 -5.44 18.13
N ILE A 42 -3.02 -4.33 18.85
CA ILE A 42 -1.93 -3.91 19.71
C ILE A 42 -2.35 -4.14 21.15
N SER A 43 -1.49 -4.84 21.90
CA SER A 43 -1.67 -5.06 23.33
C SER A 43 -0.37 -4.84 24.09
N VAL A 44 -0.50 -4.22 25.27
CA VAL A 44 0.61 -3.92 26.18
C VAL A 44 0.15 -4.20 27.61
N ALA A 45 0.90 -5.04 28.32
CA ALA A 45 0.75 -5.21 29.76
C ALA A 45 1.92 -4.58 30.51
N MET A 46 1.63 -4.05 31.69
CA MET A 46 2.61 -3.47 32.59
C MET A 46 2.35 -3.95 34.02
N ASN A 47 3.41 -4.34 34.73
CA ASN A 47 3.29 -4.72 36.13
C ASN A 47 3.24 -3.52 37.09
N ASP A 48 3.05 -3.77 38.39
CA ASP A 48 3.00 -2.76 39.45
C ASP A 48 4.32 -2.02 39.67
N GLU A 49 5.44 -2.61 39.22
CA GLU A 49 6.76 -1.98 39.20
C GLU A 49 6.96 -1.05 37.98
N GLY A 50 5.96 -0.94 37.10
CA GLY A 50 6.00 -0.13 35.90
C GLY A 50 6.83 -0.75 34.77
N GLN A 51 7.14 -2.05 34.83
CA GLN A 51 7.84 -2.79 33.79
C GLN A 51 6.85 -3.26 32.72
N ILE A 52 7.18 -2.99 31.45
CA ILE A 52 6.44 -3.52 30.30
C ILE A 52 6.71 -5.01 30.15
N MET A 53 5.65 -5.80 29.99
CA MET A 53 5.73 -7.23 29.78
C MET A 53 5.99 -7.56 28.29
N PRO A 54 6.75 -8.62 27.98
CA PRO A 54 6.94 -9.08 26.60
C PRO A 54 5.64 -9.52 25.94
N ASP A 55 5.58 -9.45 24.62
CA ASP A 55 4.38 -9.77 23.82
C ASP A 55 3.90 -11.21 24.05
N ASP A 56 4.83 -12.18 24.08
CA ASP A 56 4.57 -13.59 24.42
C ASP A 56 3.87 -13.76 25.78
N PHE A 57 4.16 -12.88 26.76
CA PHE A 57 3.48 -12.90 28.05
C PHE A 57 2.02 -12.46 27.89
N VAL A 58 1.78 -11.38 27.14
CA VAL A 58 0.45 -10.80 26.94
C VAL A 58 -0.46 -11.77 26.18
N GLU A 59 0.05 -12.40 25.12
CA GLU A 59 -0.69 -13.43 24.37
C GLU A 59 -1.10 -14.61 25.24
N LYS A 60 -0.15 -15.10 26.06
CA LYS A 60 -0.40 -16.19 27.00
C LYS A 60 -1.41 -15.79 28.08
N LEU A 61 -1.30 -14.58 28.63
CA LEU A 61 -2.23 -14.06 29.62
C LEU A 61 -3.66 -14.00 29.05
N LEU A 62 -3.81 -13.50 27.82
CA LEU A 62 -5.11 -13.42 27.14
C LEU A 62 -5.69 -14.79 26.75
N SER A 63 -4.84 -15.83 26.71
CA SER A 63 -5.26 -17.21 26.47
C SER A 63 -5.76 -17.92 27.75
N ILE A 64 -5.52 -17.34 28.93
CA ILE A 64 -5.94 -17.91 30.22
C ILE A 64 -7.37 -17.48 30.55
N SER A 65 -8.14 -18.42 31.12
CA SER A 65 -9.47 -18.11 31.62
C SER A 65 -9.41 -17.16 32.82
N GLY A 66 -10.16 -16.07 32.71
CA GLY A 66 -10.27 -15.06 33.76
C GLY A 66 -11.67 -14.99 34.36
N ARG A 67 -11.76 -14.64 35.63
CA ARG A 67 -13.01 -14.23 36.28
C ARG A 67 -12.98 -12.75 36.65
N ILE A 68 -14.11 -12.09 36.48
CA ILE A 68 -14.32 -10.71 36.89
C ILE A 68 -14.52 -10.68 38.40
N THR A 69 -13.77 -9.80 39.07
CA THR A 69 -13.85 -9.59 40.52
C THR A 69 -14.04 -8.10 40.78
N ASN A 70 -15.06 -7.73 41.55
CA ASN A 70 -15.37 -6.34 41.90
C ASN A 70 -14.46 -5.81 43.03
N VAL A 71 -13.14 -5.94 42.84
CA VAL A 71 -12.16 -5.39 43.77
C VAL A 71 -11.78 -3.99 43.28
N THR A 72 -11.94 -2.99 44.14
CA THR A 72 -11.47 -1.64 43.84
C THR A 72 -9.95 -1.62 43.94
N PHE A 73 -9.29 -1.33 42.82
CA PHE A 73 -7.83 -1.21 42.77
C PHE A 73 -7.41 0.25 42.99
N PRO A 74 -6.24 0.49 43.61
CA PRO A 74 -5.64 1.82 43.64
C PRO A 74 -5.28 2.28 42.22
N GLU A 75 -5.20 3.60 42.02
CA GLU A 75 -4.83 4.21 40.75
C GLU A 75 -3.39 3.79 40.38
N ILE A 76 -3.23 3.14 39.21
CA ILE A 76 -1.94 2.75 38.65
C ILE A 76 -1.54 3.83 37.65
N ASP A 77 -0.31 4.34 37.74
CA ASP A 77 0.23 5.26 36.75
C ASP A 77 0.42 4.54 35.41
N ASP A 78 -0.40 4.87 34.40
CA ASP A 78 -0.41 4.24 33.09
C ASP A 78 0.43 4.99 32.04
N SER A 79 1.21 5.99 32.44
CA SER A 79 2.00 6.83 31.53
C SER A 79 2.97 6.03 30.66
N ARG A 80 3.72 5.09 31.24
CA ARG A 80 4.63 4.20 30.49
C ARG A 80 3.88 3.24 29.58
N LEU A 81 2.72 2.74 30.02
CA LEU A 81 1.89 1.86 29.21
C LEU A 81 1.36 2.60 27.98
N LYS A 82 0.90 3.84 28.13
CA LYS A 82 0.46 4.69 27.01
C LYS A 82 1.61 4.94 26.03
N ALA A 83 2.79 5.32 26.54
CA ALA A 83 3.96 5.55 25.70
C ALA A 83 4.36 4.31 24.88
N GLU A 84 4.28 3.12 25.48
CA GLU A 84 4.56 1.87 24.77
C GLU A 84 3.47 1.51 23.75
N MET A 85 2.20 1.75 24.08
CA MET A 85 1.08 1.58 23.14
C MET A 85 1.24 2.48 21.90
N ASP A 86 1.65 3.73 22.10
CA ASP A 86 1.92 4.69 21.03
C ASP A 86 3.14 4.23 20.21
N HIS A 87 4.22 3.78 20.87
CA HIS A 87 5.39 3.24 20.17
C HIS A 87 5.06 2.05 19.28
N LYS A 88 4.31 1.06 19.79
CA LYS A 88 3.88 -0.10 18.99
C LYS A 88 2.99 0.32 17.82
N GLN A 89 2.15 1.33 18.00
CA GLN A 89 1.34 1.88 16.92
C GLN A 89 2.21 2.49 15.82
N ASP A 90 3.22 3.27 16.19
CA ASP A 90 4.12 3.90 15.22
C ASP A 90 4.84 2.82 14.38
N VAL A 91 5.31 1.75 15.03
CA VAL A 91 5.97 0.62 14.36
C VAL A 91 5.02 -0.08 13.36
N VAL A 92 3.78 -0.37 13.76
CA VAL A 92 2.78 -0.97 12.87
C VAL A 92 2.49 -0.05 11.68
N SER A 93 2.33 1.26 11.94
CA SER A 93 2.04 2.26 10.91
C SER A 93 3.20 2.41 9.93
N GLU A 94 4.44 2.38 10.39
CA GLU A 94 5.64 2.44 9.54
C GLU A 94 5.73 1.20 8.65
N HIS A 95 5.51 0.00 9.20
CA HIS A 95 5.56 -1.24 8.43
C HIS A 95 4.51 -1.27 7.30
N ILE A 96 3.30 -0.78 7.60
CA ILE A 96 2.23 -0.62 6.62
C ILE A 96 2.64 0.39 5.54
N ALA A 97 3.14 1.57 5.93
CA ALA A 97 3.55 2.61 4.98
C ALA A 97 4.69 2.14 4.05
N LEU A 98 5.60 1.28 4.54
CA LEU A 98 6.64 0.67 3.72
C LEU A 98 6.06 -0.24 2.63
N ARG A 99 5.11 -1.11 2.99
CA ARG A 99 4.42 -2.00 2.03
C ARG A 99 3.66 -1.21 0.97
N ASP A 100 2.98 -0.14 1.37
CA ASP A 100 2.28 0.75 0.43
C ASP A 100 3.23 1.39 -0.55
N LYS A 101 4.36 1.90 -0.05
CA LYS A 101 5.38 2.52 -0.89
C LYS A 101 5.95 1.52 -1.91
N GLU A 102 6.24 0.29 -1.49
CA GLU A 102 6.69 -0.77 -2.40
C GLU A 102 5.66 -1.04 -3.50
N PHE A 103 4.39 -1.16 -3.13
CA PHE A 103 3.31 -1.37 -4.10
C PHE A 103 3.18 -0.20 -5.10
N ILE A 104 3.23 1.04 -4.63
CA ILE A 104 3.16 2.23 -5.48
C ILE A 104 4.31 2.26 -6.49
N ASN A 105 5.52 1.91 -6.04
CA ASN A 105 6.68 1.86 -6.92
C ASN A 105 6.51 0.77 -8.00
N ASP A 106 6.04 -0.41 -7.61
CA ASP A 106 5.80 -1.52 -8.55
C ASP A 106 4.73 -1.17 -9.60
N GLU A 107 3.61 -0.57 -9.19
CA GLU A 107 2.57 -0.13 -10.12
C GLU A 107 3.05 1.01 -11.02
N SER A 108 3.84 1.94 -10.49
CA SER A 108 4.47 3.01 -11.29
C SER A 108 5.37 2.43 -12.37
N GLU A 109 6.22 1.46 -12.03
CA GLU A 109 7.14 0.81 -12.97
C GLU A 109 6.38 0.03 -14.06
N LYS A 110 5.28 -0.63 -13.70
CA LYS A 110 4.41 -1.31 -14.69
C LYS A 110 3.80 -0.33 -15.67
N ILE A 111 3.27 0.80 -15.20
CA ILE A 111 2.71 1.85 -16.07
C ILE A 111 3.78 2.42 -16.98
N GLU A 112 4.99 2.66 -16.47
CA GLU A 112 6.11 3.18 -17.26
C GLU A 112 6.51 2.20 -18.38
N ARG A 113 6.77 0.93 -18.05
CA ARG A 113 7.10 -0.09 -19.05
C ARG A 113 5.99 -0.25 -20.09
N TRP A 114 4.74 -0.30 -19.65
CA TRP A 114 3.60 -0.37 -20.56
C TRP A 114 3.52 0.88 -21.47
N ALA A 115 3.74 2.07 -20.92
CA ALA A 115 3.75 3.31 -21.68
C ALA A 115 4.86 3.31 -22.75
N GLU A 116 6.07 2.88 -22.39
CA GLU A 116 7.19 2.73 -23.32
C GLU A 116 6.84 1.75 -24.46
N ASP A 117 6.33 0.55 -24.12
CA ASP A 117 5.98 -0.47 -25.11
C ASP A 117 4.91 0.02 -26.10
N GLN A 118 3.87 0.69 -25.61
CA GLN A 118 2.78 1.18 -26.46
C GLN A 118 3.19 2.37 -27.33
N THR A 119 4.03 3.27 -26.81
CA THR A 119 4.45 4.47 -27.54
C THR A 119 5.54 4.17 -28.56
N PHE A 120 6.53 3.33 -28.21
CA PHE A 120 7.69 3.02 -29.04
C PHE A 120 7.30 2.59 -30.46
N THR A 121 6.40 1.61 -30.56
CA THR A 121 5.97 1.06 -31.86
C THR A 121 5.27 2.13 -32.72
N LEU A 122 4.36 2.92 -32.13
CA LEU A 122 3.62 3.96 -32.84
C LEU A 122 4.54 5.12 -33.27
N GLU A 123 5.49 5.50 -32.43
CA GLU A 123 6.49 6.51 -32.77
C GLU A 123 7.38 6.06 -33.94
N GLU A 124 7.81 4.80 -33.95
CA GLU A 124 8.58 4.22 -35.05
C GLU A 124 7.78 4.21 -36.36
N GLU A 125 6.52 3.79 -36.32
CA GLU A 125 5.63 3.83 -37.48
C GLU A 125 5.44 5.25 -38.01
N VAL A 126 5.20 6.23 -37.12
CA VAL A 126 5.11 7.65 -37.49
C VAL A 126 6.40 8.14 -38.15
N ARG A 127 7.57 7.74 -37.62
CA ARG A 127 8.89 8.08 -38.16
C ARG A 127 9.10 7.46 -39.54
N ASN A 128 8.71 6.20 -39.71
CA ASN A 128 8.82 5.47 -40.98
C ASN A 128 7.94 6.09 -42.07
N VAL A 129 6.67 6.39 -41.78
CA VAL A 129 5.76 7.03 -42.74
C VAL A 129 6.28 8.41 -43.15
N LYS A 130 6.84 9.21 -42.22
CA LYS A 130 7.48 10.49 -42.56
C LYS A 130 8.68 10.32 -43.50
N LYS A 131 9.46 9.25 -43.34
CA LYS A 131 10.59 8.94 -44.22
C LYS A 131 10.11 8.59 -45.64
N GLN A 132 9.09 7.73 -45.74
CA GLN A 132 8.48 7.34 -47.02
C GLN A 132 7.91 8.56 -47.76
N ILE A 133 7.21 9.46 -47.07
CA ILE A 133 6.72 10.72 -47.68
C ILE A 133 7.87 11.52 -48.29
N LYS A 134 8.98 11.70 -47.56
CA LYS A 134 10.15 12.44 -48.06
C LYS A 134 10.80 11.76 -49.27
N GLU A 135 10.83 10.44 -49.29
CA GLU A 135 11.36 9.65 -50.41
C GLU A 135 10.46 9.80 -51.65
N CYS A 136 9.15 9.59 -51.53
CA CYS A 136 8.19 9.81 -52.63
C CYS A 136 8.21 11.25 -53.15
N GLU A 137 8.30 12.26 -52.26
CA GLU A 137 8.42 13.66 -52.67
C GLU A 137 9.73 13.94 -53.42
N ARG A 138 10.83 13.26 -53.05
CA ARG A 138 12.11 13.35 -53.77
C ARG A 138 12.02 12.72 -55.15
N GLU A 139 11.39 11.54 -55.26
CA GLU A 139 11.15 10.88 -56.54
C GLU A 139 10.27 11.74 -57.45
N PHE A 140 9.18 12.30 -56.90
CA PHE A 140 8.27 13.18 -57.64
C PHE A 140 8.99 14.41 -58.23
N ARG A 141 9.97 14.97 -57.53
CA ARG A 141 10.78 16.10 -58.03
C ARG A 141 11.73 15.73 -59.16
N ASN A 142 12.18 14.47 -59.20
CA ASN A 142 13.15 13.99 -60.19
C ASN A 142 12.48 13.33 -61.40
N GLU A 143 11.21 12.94 -61.28
CA GLU A 143 10.44 12.25 -62.31
C GLU A 143 10.03 13.19 -63.45
N LYS A 144 10.19 12.70 -64.69
CA LYS A 144 9.89 13.44 -65.93
C LYS A 144 8.59 12.96 -66.59
N ASP A 145 8.13 11.75 -66.30
CA ASP A 145 6.88 11.22 -66.82
C ASP A 145 5.67 11.71 -65.99
N ASP A 146 4.76 12.46 -66.64
CA ASP A 146 3.55 13.01 -66.02
C ASP A 146 2.58 11.94 -65.51
N HIS A 147 2.58 10.73 -66.08
CA HIS A 147 1.78 9.62 -65.55
C HIS A 147 2.35 9.16 -64.21
N ARG A 148 3.66 8.91 -64.16
CA ARG A 148 4.37 8.48 -62.96
C ARG A 148 4.34 9.56 -61.86
N ARG A 149 4.40 10.84 -62.22
CA ARG A 149 4.22 11.96 -61.26
C ARG A 149 2.85 11.94 -60.59
N ARG A 150 1.78 11.64 -61.34
CA ARG A 150 0.43 11.53 -60.77
C ARG A 150 0.31 10.36 -59.80
N GLU A 151 0.93 9.23 -60.10
CA GLU A 151 0.99 8.07 -59.19
C GLU A 151 1.70 8.45 -57.88
N LEU A 152 2.90 9.03 -57.97
CA LEU A 152 3.68 9.47 -56.81
C LEU A 152 2.93 10.50 -55.95
N GLN A 153 2.20 11.43 -56.58
CA GLN A 153 1.39 12.40 -55.85
C GLN A 153 0.21 11.75 -55.10
N SER A 154 -0.42 10.74 -55.71
CA SER A 154 -1.48 9.95 -55.06
C SER A 154 -0.94 9.15 -53.86
N GLU A 155 0.27 8.59 -54.01
CA GLU A 155 0.99 7.89 -52.94
C GLU A 155 1.37 8.84 -51.77
N VAL A 156 1.84 10.05 -52.07
CA VAL A 156 2.08 11.06 -51.02
C VAL A 156 0.80 11.38 -50.25
N ILE A 157 -0.34 11.55 -50.93
CA ILE A 157 -1.63 11.83 -50.27
C ILE A 157 -2.07 10.64 -49.39
N SER A 158 -1.88 9.40 -49.84
CA SER A 158 -2.24 8.21 -49.06
C SER A 158 -1.35 8.06 -47.82
N LEU A 159 -0.03 8.29 -47.95
CA LEU A 159 0.92 8.31 -46.84
C LEU A 159 0.61 9.43 -45.84
N GLN A 160 0.22 10.63 -46.31
CA GLN A 160 -0.19 11.74 -45.43
C GLN A 160 -1.45 11.40 -44.63
N ARG A 161 -2.44 10.70 -45.23
CA ARG A 161 -3.62 10.20 -44.51
C ARG A 161 -3.22 9.19 -43.43
N THR A 162 -2.31 8.27 -43.77
CA THR A 162 -1.78 7.28 -42.83
C THR A 162 -1.03 7.94 -41.68
N LEU A 163 -0.19 8.94 -41.96
CA LEU A 163 0.50 9.73 -40.93
C LEU A 163 -0.47 10.42 -39.97
N LYS A 164 -1.56 10.99 -40.51
CA LYS A 164 -2.60 11.62 -39.68
C LYS A 164 -3.31 10.59 -38.79
N GLN A 165 -3.57 9.39 -39.29
CA GLN A 165 -4.14 8.30 -38.49
C GLN A 165 -3.19 7.89 -37.37
N LYS A 166 -1.95 7.55 -37.68
CA LYS A 166 -0.95 7.10 -36.68
C LYS A 166 -0.69 8.13 -35.58
N ARG A 167 -0.71 9.42 -35.92
CA ARG A 167 -0.63 10.51 -34.92
C ARG A 167 -1.83 10.55 -33.97
N ARG A 168 -3.05 10.28 -34.47
CA ARG A 168 -4.22 10.17 -33.60
C ARG A 168 -4.13 8.94 -32.71
N ASP A 169 -3.65 7.83 -33.25
CA ASP A 169 -3.49 6.60 -32.49
C ASP A 169 -2.47 6.80 -31.34
N LEU A 170 -1.35 7.48 -31.61
CA LEU A 170 -0.37 7.86 -30.60
C LEU A 170 -1.00 8.74 -29.52
N PHE A 171 -1.72 9.79 -29.90
CA PHE A 171 -2.39 10.68 -28.95
C PHE A 171 -3.40 9.94 -28.07
N ASN A 172 -4.18 9.01 -28.65
CA ASN A 172 -5.13 8.20 -27.89
C ASN A 172 -4.44 7.28 -26.87
N VAL A 173 -3.25 6.78 -27.19
CA VAL A 173 -2.44 5.96 -26.27
C VAL A 173 -1.86 6.83 -25.16
N GLU A 174 -1.33 8.01 -25.49
CA GLU A 174 -0.84 8.99 -24.52
C GLU A 174 -1.95 9.39 -23.53
N ASP A 175 -3.18 9.63 -24.00
CA ASP A 175 -4.33 9.92 -23.14
C ASP A 175 -4.65 8.76 -22.19
N LYS A 176 -4.58 7.51 -22.65
CA LYS A 176 -4.79 6.33 -21.79
C LYS A 176 -3.70 6.23 -20.71
N ILE A 177 -2.44 6.50 -21.07
CA ILE A 177 -1.32 6.55 -20.11
C ILE A 177 -1.58 7.61 -19.05
N MET A 178 -2.07 8.79 -19.44
CA MET A 178 -2.40 9.86 -18.50
C MET A 178 -3.55 9.47 -17.57
N VAL A 179 -4.60 8.81 -18.09
CA VAL A 179 -5.71 8.31 -17.25
C VAL A 179 -5.20 7.33 -16.20
N HIS A 180 -4.38 6.34 -16.58
CA HIS A 180 -3.84 5.37 -15.64
C HIS A 180 -2.92 6.01 -14.58
N ARG A 181 -2.09 6.97 -14.98
CA ARG A 181 -1.27 7.74 -14.02
C ARG A 181 -2.14 8.51 -13.03
N ASN A 182 -3.22 9.14 -13.49
CA ASN A 182 -4.14 9.85 -12.61
C ASN A 182 -4.88 8.91 -11.65
N GLU A 183 -5.25 7.71 -12.11
CA GLU A 183 -5.83 6.67 -11.25
C GLU A 183 -4.86 6.25 -10.14
N LEU A 184 -3.58 6.05 -10.47
CA LEU A 184 -2.56 5.72 -9.47
C LEU A 184 -2.32 6.89 -8.50
N ILE A 185 -2.32 8.14 -8.95
CA ILE A 185 -2.22 9.31 -8.06
C ILE A 185 -3.40 9.35 -7.09
N ALA A 186 -4.62 9.10 -7.57
CA ALA A 186 -5.79 9.05 -6.71
C ALA A 186 -5.70 7.90 -5.69
N GLU A 187 -5.08 6.78 -6.05
CA GLU A 187 -4.81 5.66 -5.14
C GLU A 187 -3.78 6.04 -4.06
N ILE A 188 -2.71 6.74 -4.44
CA ILE A 188 -1.72 7.29 -3.49
C ILE A 188 -2.40 8.28 -2.54
N ASP A 189 -3.20 9.20 -3.06
CA ASP A 189 -3.90 10.18 -2.22
C ASP A 189 -4.88 9.49 -1.26
N ASN A 190 -5.55 8.42 -1.70
CA ASN A 190 -6.43 7.64 -0.84
C ASN A 190 -5.66 6.88 0.24
N SER A 191 -4.52 6.26 -0.07
CA SER A 191 -3.72 5.57 0.96
C SER A 191 -3.14 6.55 1.97
N LEU A 192 -2.67 7.72 1.53
CA LEU A 192 -2.18 8.79 2.42
C LEU A 192 -3.29 9.38 3.30
N ASN A 193 -4.51 9.53 2.77
CA ASN A 193 -5.64 10.10 3.51
C ASN A 193 -6.34 9.07 4.43
N LYS A 194 -6.18 7.78 4.20
CA LYS A 194 -6.67 6.73 5.10
C LYS A 194 -5.70 6.60 6.28
N SER A 195 -5.76 7.57 7.19
CA SER A 195 -5.25 7.42 8.55
C SER A 195 -5.83 6.15 9.16
N ALA A 196 -4.98 5.22 9.59
CA ALA A 196 -5.40 3.99 10.22
C ALA A 196 -6.42 4.30 11.34
N LYS A 197 -7.58 3.65 11.32
CA LYS A 197 -8.64 3.95 12.28
C LYS A 197 -8.36 3.17 13.55
N GLU A 198 -8.17 3.89 14.65
CA GLU A 198 -7.98 3.28 15.95
C GLU A 198 -9.32 2.97 16.61
N GLU A 199 -9.44 1.74 17.12
CA GLU A 199 -10.55 1.30 17.95
C GLU A 199 -10.03 0.79 19.29
N TYR A 200 -10.39 1.50 20.35
CA TYR A 200 -10.09 1.06 21.71
C TYR A 200 -10.93 -0.15 22.08
N LEU A 201 -10.29 -1.25 22.52
CA LEU A 201 -11.00 -2.44 22.97
C LEU A 201 -11.29 -2.38 24.47
N PHE A 202 -10.22 -2.39 25.28
CA PHE A 202 -10.35 -2.39 26.73
C PHE A 202 -9.03 -2.03 27.42
N THR A 203 -9.16 -1.66 28.68
CA THR A 203 -8.07 -1.55 29.65
C THR A 203 -8.57 -2.21 30.93
N ILE A 204 -7.82 -3.18 31.41
CA ILE A 204 -8.14 -3.93 32.61
C ILE A 204 -6.99 -3.92 33.58
N VAL A 205 -7.32 -3.84 34.87
CA VAL A 205 -6.39 -4.23 35.93
C VAL A 205 -6.56 -5.71 36.16
N TRP A 206 -5.46 -6.43 36.19
CA TRP A 206 -5.42 -7.87 36.33
C TRP A 206 -4.47 -8.29 37.45
N GLN A 207 -4.67 -9.52 37.88
CA GLN A 207 -3.87 -10.25 38.85
C GLN A 207 -3.98 -11.72 38.47
N VAL A 208 -2.86 -12.43 38.50
CA VAL A 208 -2.80 -13.87 38.29
C VAL A 208 -2.86 -14.56 39.66
N ILE A 209 -3.65 -15.62 39.74
CA ILE A 209 -3.75 -16.54 40.88
C ILE A 209 -3.38 -17.94 40.44
#